data_AF-A0A2A4LUT6-F1
#
_entry.id   AF-A0A2A4LUT6-F1
#
_cell.length_a   1.000
_cell.length_b   1.000
_cell.length_c   1.000
_cell.angle_alpha   90.00
_cell.angle_beta   90.00
_cell.angle_gamma   90.00
#
_symmetry.space_group_name_H-M   'P 1'
#
loop_
_entity.id
_entity.type
_entity.pdbx_description
1 polymer ?
#
loop_
_entity_poly.entity_id
_entity_poly.type
_entity_poly.pdbx_seq_one_letter_code
_entity_poly.pdbx_strand_id
1 'polypeptide(L)'
;MKPMMVEWAKRYKKILAKNKLVATGTTGGLLRKEIGFKIRRLKSGPLGGDAQLGAMICEGKLDALIFFTDPLSAQPHDVDVKSLTRLAIHYDTALAMNVRTADALVHLFK
;
A
#
# COMPACT_ATOMS: atom_id res chain seq x y z
N MET A 1 -4.25 4.49 10.93
CA MET A 1 -3.80 3.49 9.93
C MET A 1 -2.29 3.23 9.88
N LYS A 2 -1.40 4.23 10.00
CA LYS A 2 0.07 3.98 9.91
C LYS A 2 0.65 3.01 10.95
N PRO A 3 0.28 3.10 12.25
CA PRO A 3 0.76 2.12 13.23
C PRO A 3 0.34 0.69 12.87
N MET A 4 -0.91 0.52 12.43
CA MET A 4 -1.45 -0.75 11.96
C MET A 4 -0.66 -1.32 10.77
N MET A 5 -0.29 -0.48 9.79
CA MET A 5 0.58 -0.88 8.67
C MET A 5 1.95 -1.37 9.14
N VAL A 6 2.57 -0.67 10.10
CA VAL A 6 3.88 -1.06 10.65
C VAL A 6 3.80 -2.39 11.39
N GLU A 7 2.80 -2.56 12.26
CA GLU A 7 2.63 -3.80 13.02
C GLU A 7 2.33 -5.00 12.12
N TRP A 8 1.47 -4.80 11.11
CA TRP A 8 1.22 -5.82 10.09
C TRP A 8 2.51 -6.18 9.32
N ALA A 9 3.27 -5.17 8.89
CA ALA A 9 4.52 -5.38 8.18
C ALA A 9 5.60 -6.05 9.03
N LYS A 10 5.63 -5.80 10.35
CA LYS A 10 6.52 -6.51 11.29
C LYS A 10 6.15 -7.99 11.38
N ARG A 11 4.85 -8.30 11.50
CA ARG A 11 4.35 -9.68 11.57
C ARG A 11 4.77 -10.51 10.37
N TYR A 12 4.66 -9.95 9.16
CA TYR A 12 4.98 -10.64 7.90
C TYR A 12 6.35 -10.27 7.33
N LYS A 13 7.27 -9.78 8.17
CA LYS A 13 8.58 -9.26 7.73
C LYS A 13 9.33 -10.19 6.79
N LYS A 14 9.36 -11.49 7.11
CA LYS A 14 10.09 -12.51 6.34
C LYS A 14 9.55 -12.69 4.92
N ILE A 15 8.24 -12.57 4.73
CA ILE A 15 7.60 -12.69 3.42
C ILE A 15 7.80 -11.40 2.62
N LEU A 16 7.52 -10.25 3.24
CA LEU A 16 7.65 -8.94 2.61
C LEU A 16 9.10 -8.63 2.17
N ALA A 17 10.10 -9.12 2.90
CA ALA A 17 11.51 -8.92 2.57
C ALA A 17 11.96 -9.56 1.24
N LYS A 18 11.21 -10.55 0.73
CA LYS A 18 11.48 -11.18 -0.58
C LYS A 18 10.92 -10.40 -1.76
N ASN A 19 10.08 -9.39 -1.47
CA ASN A 19 9.28 -8.69 -2.47
C ASN A 19 9.82 -7.27 -2.72
N LYS A 20 9.51 -6.71 -3.89
CA LYS A 20 9.83 -5.32 -4.21
C LYS A 20 8.78 -4.40 -3.58
N LEU A 21 9.18 -3.72 -2.51
CA LEU A 21 8.26 -2.88 -1.74
C LEU A 21 8.24 -1.43 -2.25
N VAL A 22 7.04 -0.88 -2.41
CA VAL A 22 6.78 0.50 -2.81
C VAL A 22 5.81 1.10 -1.78
N ALA A 23 6.04 2.34 -1.34
CA ALA A 23 5.13 3.00 -0.40
C ALA A 23 5.15 4.52 -0.55
N THR A 24 4.04 5.16 -0.22
CA THR A 24 3.87 6.62 -0.27
C THR A 24 4.47 7.32 0.95
N GLY A 25 5.00 8.51 0.71
CA GLY A 25 5.33 9.54 1.71
C GLY A 25 5.95 9.02 3.01
N THR A 26 5.25 9.28 4.11
CA THR A 26 5.72 8.99 5.48
C THR A 26 5.61 7.50 5.84
N THR A 27 4.69 6.75 5.24
CA THR A 27 4.55 5.30 5.45
C THR A 27 5.83 4.57 5.04
N GLY A 28 6.35 4.85 3.84
CA GLY A 28 7.61 4.26 3.39
C GLY A 28 8.83 4.66 4.24
N GLY A 29 8.83 5.89 4.77
CA GLY A 29 9.86 6.34 5.71
C GLY A 29 9.82 5.57 7.03
N LEU A 30 8.62 5.38 7.57
CA LEU A 30 8.40 4.67 8.83
C LEU A 30 8.75 3.17 8.71
N LEU A 31 8.29 2.50 7.65
CA LEU A 31 8.62 1.09 7.41
C LEU A 31 10.13 0.86 7.22
N ARG A 32 10.82 1.78 6.54
CA ARG A 32 12.28 1.72 6.41
C ARG A 32 12.97 1.88 7.76
N LYS A 33 12.52 2.84 8.59
CA LYS A 33 13.09 3.11 9.92
C LYS A 33 12.86 1.94 10.89
N GLU A 34 11.63 1.45 10.99
CA GLU A 34 11.22 0.49 12.02
C GLU A 34 11.56 -0.96 11.66
N ILE A 35 11.61 -1.30 10.37
CA ILE A 35 11.70 -2.69 9.91
C ILE A 35 12.96 -2.94 9.06
N GLY A 36 13.59 -1.89 8.54
CA GLY A 36 14.82 -1.97 7.75
C GLY A 36 14.58 -2.35 6.29
N PHE A 37 13.35 -2.24 5.78
CA PHE A 37 13.05 -2.60 4.40
C PHE A 37 13.69 -1.65 3.38
N LYS A 38 14.14 -2.21 2.26
CA LYS A 38 14.43 -1.45 1.04
C LYS A 38 13.11 -1.14 0.33
N ILE A 39 12.65 0.11 0.44
CA ILE A 39 11.36 0.57 -0.10
C ILE A 39 11.60 1.67 -1.12
N ARG A 40 11.00 1.54 -2.31
CA ARG A 40 10.87 2.66 -3.25
C ARG A 40 9.82 3.63 -2.70
N ARG A 41 10.26 4.83 -2.32
CA ARG A 41 9.37 5.86 -1.78
C ARG A 41 8.77 6.70 -2.90
N LEU A 42 7.45 6.85 -2.85
CA LEU A 42 6.67 7.75 -3.69
C LEU A 42 6.32 9.02 -2.90
N LYS A 43 5.66 9.99 -3.56
CA LYS A 43 5.08 11.14 -2.86
C LYS A 43 4.02 10.68 -1.85
N SER A 44 3.62 11.54 -0.92
CA SER A 44 2.46 11.26 -0.07
C SER A 44 1.18 11.29 -0.90
N GLY A 45 0.11 10.61 -0.44
CA GLY A 45 -1.22 10.65 -1.09
C GLY A 45 -1.65 12.07 -1.49
N PRO A 46 -1.70 13.04 -0.55
CA PRO A 46 -2.05 14.44 -0.87
C PRO A 46 -1.15 15.16 -1.87
N LEU A 47 0.04 14.62 -2.18
CA LEU A 47 0.99 15.18 -3.14
C LEU A 47 1.08 14.33 -4.42
N GLY A 48 0.04 13.53 -4.71
CA GLY A 48 -0.07 12.70 -5.90
C GLY A 48 0.52 11.29 -5.76
N GLY A 49 0.85 10.84 -4.55
CA GLY A 49 1.39 9.50 -4.33
C GLY A 49 0.43 8.38 -4.74
N ASP A 50 -0.88 8.59 -4.58
CA ASP A 50 -1.90 7.60 -4.94
C ASP A 50 -2.06 7.52 -6.47
N ALA A 51 -1.96 8.65 -7.17
CA ALA A 51 -1.88 8.67 -8.64
C ALA A 51 -0.63 7.94 -9.16
N GLN A 52 0.52 8.07 -8.47
CA GLN A 52 1.73 7.32 -8.83
C GLN A 52 1.52 5.81 -8.68
N LEU A 53 0.83 5.35 -7.63
CA LEU A 53 0.46 3.94 -7.47
C LEU A 53 -0.53 3.50 -8.55
N GLY A 54 -1.53 4.33 -8.86
CA GLY A 54 -2.51 4.07 -9.91
C GLY A 54 -1.86 3.91 -11.27
N ALA A 55 -0.88 4.76 -11.61
CA ALA A 55 -0.09 4.60 -12.83
C ALA A 55 0.67 3.26 -12.85
N MET A 56 1.28 2.86 -11.73
CA MET A 56 1.96 1.56 -11.64
C MET A 56 1.00 0.38 -11.83
N ILE A 57 -0.24 0.48 -11.37
CA ILE A 57 -1.29 -0.53 -11.63
C ILE A 57 -1.59 -0.61 -13.13
N CYS A 58 -1.89 0.53 -13.78
CA CYS A 58 -2.19 0.57 -15.21
C CYS A 58 -1.04 0.03 -16.08
N GLU A 59 0.21 0.21 -15.64
CA GLU A 59 1.41 -0.24 -16.33
C GLU A 59 1.78 -1.71 -16.03
N GLY A 60 1.01 -2.42 -15.20
CA GLY A 60 1.31 -3.81 -14.79
C GLY A 60 2.56 -3.92 -13.92
N LYS A 61 2.90 -2.87 -13.16
CA LYS A 61 4.10 -2.78 -12.31
C LYS A 61 3.80 -2.92 -10.81
N LEU A 62 2.56 -3.23 -10.45
CA LEU A 62 2.13 -3.46 -9.07
C LEU A 62 1.22 -4.70 -9.01
N ASP A 63 1.71 -5.78 -8.40
CA ASP A 63 0.97 -7.05 -8.30
C ASP A 63 -0.07 -7.06 -7.17
N ALA A 64 0.21 -6.32 -6.09
CA ALA A 64 -0.66 -6.24 -4.91
C ALA A 64 -0.60 -4.85 -4.27
N LEU A 65 -1.74 -4.42 -3.73
CA LEU A 65 -1.93 -3.16 -3.05
C LEU A 65 -2.51 -3.38 -1.64
N ILE A 66 -1.73 -3.04 -0.60
CA ILE A 66 -2.20 -2.97 0.78
C ILE A 66 -2.52 -1.51 1.10
N PHE A 67 -3.80 -1.16 1.13
CA PHE A 67 -4.29 0.21 1.19
C PHE A 67 -5.22 0.44 2.38
N PHE A 68 -4.61 0.61 3.55
CA PHE A 68 -5.31 0.90 4.79
C PHE A 68 -5.72 2.37 4.86
N THR A 69 -6.98 2.66 4.52
CA THR A 69 -7.62 3.97 4.67
C THR A 69 -8.41 4.04 5.98
N ASP A 70 -8.62 5.25 6.49
CA ASP A 70 -9.52 5.46 7.63
C ASP A 70 -10.95 5.62 7.11
N PRO A 71 -11.86 4.67 7.36
CA PRO A 71 -13.22 4.73 6.83
C PRO A 71 -14.10 5.75 7.57
N LEU A 72 -13.66 6.28 8.72
CA LEU A 72 -14.46 7.17 9.57
C LEU A 72 -14.06 8.65 9.43
N SER A 73 -12.98 8.94 8.68
CA SER A 73 -12.45 10.29 8.53
C SER A 73 -12.44 10.74 7.08
N ALA A 74 -12.97 11.95 6.81
CA ALA A 74 -12.86 12.58 5.51
C ALA A 74 -11.38 12.86 5.17
N GLN A 75 -10.95 12.45 3.98
CA GLN A 75 -9.59 12.70 3.50
C GLN A 75 -9.57 13.90 2.55
N PRO A 76 -8.58 14.82 2.65
CA PRO A 76 -8.43 15.94 1.70
C PRO A 76 -8.23 15.50 0.23
N HIS A 77 -7.87 14.24 0.03
CA HIS A 77 -7.56 13.59 -1.24
C HIS A 77 -8.46 12.36 -1.46
N ASP A 78 -9.71 12.42 -1.00
CA ASP A 78 -10.67 11.30 -1.10
C ASP A 78 -10.97 10.89 -2.56
N VAL A 79 -10.89 11.84 -3.50
CA VAL A 79 -11.02 11.56 -4.95
C VAL A 79 -9.87 10.66 -5.42
N ASP A 80 -8.64 10.92 -4.98
CA ASP A 80 -7.47 10.11 -5.31
C ASP A 80 -7.58 8.70 -4.71
N VAL A 81 -8.05 8.58 -3.47
CA VAL A 81 -8.34 7.29 -2.81
C VAL A 81 -9.33 6.48 -3.65
N LYS A 82 -10.46 7.08 -4.02
CA LYS A 82 -11.48 6.43 -4.86
C LYS A 82 -10.95 6.05 -6.24
N SER A 83 -10.15 6.91 -6.85
CA SER A 83 -9.53 6.65 -8.15
C SER A 83 -8.56 5.47 -8.10
N LEU A 84 -7.70 5.40 -7.08
CA LEU A 84 -6.76 4.30 -6.88
C LEU A 84 -7.50 2.98 -6.63
N THR A 85 -8.52 2.97 -5.78
CA THR A 85 -9.36 1.79 -5.54
C THR A 85 -10.06 1.34 -6.83
N ARG A 86 -10.63 2.26 -7.61
CA ARG A 86 -11.25 1.96 -8.91
C ARG A 86 -10.25 1.30 -9.86
N LEU A 87 -9.02 1.82 -9.94
CA LEU A 87 -7.98 1.26 -10.79
C LEU A 87 -7.58 -0.15 -10.34
N ALA A 88 -7.36 -0.37 -9.05
CA ALA A 88 -7.04 -1.69 -8.53
C ALA A 88 -8.11 -2.73 -8.87
N ILE A 89 -9.40 -2.36 -8.73
CA ILE A 89 -10.53 -3.24 -9.10
C ILE A 89 -10.57 -3.48 -10.61
N HIS A 90 -10.43 -2.44 -11.42
CA HIS A 90 -10.56 -2.55 -12.88
C HIS A 90 -9.47 -3.44 -13.50
N TYR A 91 -8.25 -3.37 -12.97
CA TYR A 91 -7.10 -4.15 -13.44
C TYR A 91 -6.91 -5.46 -12.66
N ASP A 92 -7.89 -5.87 -11.85
CA ASP A 92 -7.84 -7.10 -11.03
C ASP A 92 -6.56 -7.22 -10.18
N THR A 93 -6.09 -6.10 -9.65
CA THR A 93 -4.92 -6.05 -8.76
C THR A 93 -5.32 -6.52 -7.38
N ALA A 94 -4.54 -7.45 -6.79
CA ALA A 94 -4.81 -7.97 -5.45
C ALA A 94 -4.87 -6.81 -4.42
N LEU A 95 -6.05 -6.56 -3.86
CA LEU A 95 -6.32 -5.38 -3.02
C LEU A 95 -6.72 -5.78 -1.60
N ALA A 96 -5.99 -5.30 -0.60
CA ALA A 96 -6.42 -5.31 0.80
C ALA A 96 -6.69 -3.89 1.30
N MET A 97 -7.92 -3.65 1.77
CA MET A 97 -8.28 -2.38 2.42
C MET A 97 -8.44 -2.51 3.95
N ASN A 98 -8.17 -3.69 4.50
CA ASN A 98 -8.18 -3.97 5.93
C ASN A 98 -7.17 -5.09 6.28
N VAL A 99 -6.89 -5.25 7.57
CA VAL A 99 -5.90 -6.22 8.06
C VAL A 99 -6.30 -7.66 7.74
N ARG A 100 -7.58 -8.02 7.85
CA ARG A 100 -8.02 -9.40 7.62
C ARG A 100 -7.80 -9.84 6.18
N THR A 101 -8.10 -8.97 5.22
CA THR A 101 -7.81 -9.20 3.80
C THR A 101 -6.30 -9.21 3.54
N ALA A 102 -5.53 -8.33 4.19
CA ALA A 102 -4.08 -8.31 4.04
C ALA A 102 -3.42 -9.59 4.58
N ASP A 103 -3.87 -10.10 5.73
CA ASP A 103 -3.43 -11.36 6.33
C ASP A 103 -3.71 -12.55 5.39
N ALA A 104 -4.82 -12.55 4.66
CA ALA A 104 -5.10 -13.58 3.65
C ALA A 104 -4.22 -13.42 2.40
N LEU A 105 -4.10 -12.18 1.88
CA LEU A 105 -3.38 -11.91 0.64
C LEU A 105 -1.87 -12.12 0.74
N VAL A 106 -1.24 -11.87 1.89
CA VAL A 106 0.22 -11.98 2.04
C VAL A 106 0.73 -13.40 1.80
N HIS A 107 -0.11 -14.41 1.97
CA HIS A 107 0.24 -15.81 1.69
C HIS A 107 0.25 -16.15 0.19
N LEU A 108 -0.25 -15.25 -0.66
CA LEU A 108 -0.15 -15.35 -2.12
C LEU A 108 1.16 -14.72 -2.65
N PHE A 109 1.90 -14.00 -1.83
CA PHE A 109 3.16 -13.38 -2.23
C PHE A 109 4.24 -14.46 -2.37
N LYS A 110 5.05 -14.36 -3.43
CA LYS A 110 6.12 -15.32 -3.74
C LYS A 110 7.43 -14.93 -3.05
#